data_AF-A0A1G4ZLU1-F1
#
_entry.id   AF-A0A1G4ZLU1-F1
#
_cell.length_a   1.000
_cell.length_b   1.000
_cell.length_c   1.000
_cell.angle_alpha   90.00
_cell.angle_beta   90.00
_cell.angle_gamma   90.00
#
_symmetry.space_group_name_H-M   'P 1'
#
loop_
_entity.id
_entity.type
_entity.pdbx_description
1 polymer ?
#
loop_
_entity_poly.entity_id
_entity_poly.type
_entity_poly.pdbx_seq_one_letter_code
_entity_poly.pdbx_strand_id
1 'polypeptide(L)'
;MVNLRYFVVLPKGAVVSTLEIESSLDLGGVFYDYWRSTDGRVVGIRYHLLSTCEHASHPVYSQFMGDGRFAFDNAAQHVDFVFDEADSPSLREGLLQLDVVQDFGGDRVVRSEALLGIAVALASI
;
A
#
# COMPACT_ATOMS: atom_id res chain seq x y z
N MET A 1 1.18 16.34 19.45
CA MET A 1 1.75 15.00 19.20
C MET A 1 0.82 14.34 18.20
N VAL A 2 1.28 14.07 16.98
CA VAL A 2 0.44 13.43 15.95
C VAL A 2 0.36 11.94 16.28
N ASN A 3 -0.85 11.40 16.38
CA ASN A 3 -1.05 9.97 16.60
C ASN A 3 -1.07 9.27 15.24
N LEU A 4 -0.04 8.49 14.94
CA LEU A 4 0.09 7.75 13.69
C LEU A 4 -0.48 6.35 13.87
N ARG A 5 -1.35 5.93 12.95
CA ARG A 5 -1.84 4.54 12.90
C ARG A 5 -1.19 3.83 11.72
N TYR A 6 -0.59 2.68 11.98
CA TYR A 6 0.00 1.86 10.93
C TYR A 6 -1.00 0.84 10.41
N PHE A 7 -1.15 0.78 9.08
CA PHE A 7 -1.87 -0.27 8.39
C PHE A 7 -0.86 -1.19 7.73
N VAL A 8 -0.94 -2.48 8.04
CA VAL A 8 0.00 -3.50 7.54
C VAL A 8 -0.73 -4.40 6.54
N VAL A 9 -0.15 -4.51 5.36
CA VAL A 9 -0.64 -5.35 4.27
C VAL A 9 0.41 -6.41 3.99
N LEU A 10 0.04 -7.68 4.19
CA LEU A 10 0.87 -8.85 3.89
C LEU A 10 0.29 -9.62 2.71
N PRO A 11 1.11 -10.38 1.95
CA PRO A 11 0.63 -11.26 0.89
C PRO A 11 -0.40 -12.27 1.40
N LYS A 12 -1.31 -12.69 0.52
CA LYS A 12 -2.33 -13.70 0.85
C LYS A 12 -1.69 -14.99 1.33
N GLY A 13 -2.20 -15.54 2.43
CA GLY A 13 -1.67 -16.75 3.06
C GLY A 13 -0.49 -16.53 4.00
N ALA A 14 -0.08 -15.28 4.23
CA ALA A 14 0.89 -14.97 5.28
C ALA A 14 0.36 -15.38 6.66
N VAL A 15 1.16 -16.15 7.39
CA VAL A 15 0.93 -16.42 8.81
C VAL A 15 1.72 -15.39 9.61
N VAL A 16 1.04 -14.62 10.44
CA VAL A 16 1.67 -13.57 11.24
C VAL A 16 2.20 -14.18 12.52
N SER A 17 3.53 -14.22 12.66
CA SER A 17 4.20 -14.59 13.91
C SER A 17 4.81 -13.36 14.56
N THR A 18 5.79 -12.75 13.90
CA THR A 18 6.45 -11.50 14.31
C THR A 18 6.60 -10.59 13.09
N LEU A 19 6.41 -9.28 13.30
CA LEU A 19 6.67 -8.27 12.28
C LEU A 19 7.97 -7.53 12.58
N GLU A 20 8.88 -7.57 11.61
CA GLU A 20 10.15 -6.85 11.67
C GLU A 20 10.20 -5.81 10.55
N ILE A 21 10.85 -4.66 10.79
CA ILE A 21 11.08 -3.66 9.75
C ILE A 21 12.25 -4.14 8.88
N GLU A 22 12.04 -4.26 7.58
CA GLU A 22 13.09 -4.59 6.62
C GLU A 22 13.69 -3.31 6.04
N SER A 23 14.63 -2.72 6.78
CA SER A 23 15.20 -1.41 6.44
C SER A 23 16.13 -1.42 5.23
N SER A 24 16.52 -2.59 4.70
CA SER A 24 17.36 -2.68 3.51
C SER A 24 16.57 -2.58 2.20
N LEU A 25 15.24 -2.64 2.27
CA LEU A 25 14.35 -2.55 1.12
C LEU A 25 13.50 -1.29 1.21
N ASP A 26 13.22 -0.73 0.04
CA ASP A 26 12.37 0.44 -0.17
C ASP A 26 11.24 0.08 -1.14
N LEU A 27 10.15 0.84 -1.14
CA LEU A 27 9.02 0.65 -2.05
C LEU A 27 9.18 1.38 -3.38
N GLY A 28 10.26 2.13 -3.55
CA GLY A 28 10.60 2.88 -4.74
C GLY A 28 9.74 4.13 -4.94
N GLY A 29 9.05 4.61 -3.91
CA GLY A 29 8.13 5.75 -4.01
C GLY A 29 8.51 6.93 -3.14
N VAL A 30 7.59 7.89 -3.09
CA VAL A 30 7.85 9.21 -2.51
C VAL A 30 6.74 9.67 -1.55
N PHE A 31 5.48 9.45 -1.89
CA PHE A 31 4.33 9.83 -1.09
C PHE A 31 3.11 9.00 -1.49
N TYR A 32 2.04 9.12 -0.70
CA TYR A 32 0.77 8.52 -1.02
C TYR A 32 -0.42 9.46 -0.83
N ASP A 33 -1.42 9.27 -1.69
CA ASP A 33 -2.76 9.86 -1.57
C ASP A 33 -3.72 8.82 -0.98
N TYR A 34 -4.87 9.25 -0.46
CA TYR A 34 -5.81 8.36 0.22
C TYR A 34 -6.98 7.96 -0.68
N TRP A 35 -7.29 6.67 -0.72
CA TRP A 35 -8.56 6.18 -1.27
C TRP A 35 -9.62 6.23 -0.18
N ARG A 36 -10.76 6.86 -0.48
CA ARG A 36 -11.91 6.95 0.42
C ARG A 36 -13.13 6.25 -0.15
N SER A 37 -13.83 5.52 0.72
CA SER A 37 -15.17 5.02 0.44
C SER A 37 -16.20 6.16 0.42
N THR A 38 -17.40 5.86 -0.06
CA THR A 38 -18.51 6.83 -0.20
C THR A 38 -19.00 7.41 1.13
N ASP A 39 -18.74 6.72 2.24
CA ASP A 39 -19.00 7.19 3.62
C ASP A 39 -17.83 8.01 4.21
N GLY A 40 -16.77 8.24 3.44
CA GLY A 40 -15.63 9.09 3.79
C GLY A 40 -14.48 8.39 4.53
N ARG A 41 -14.58 7.08 4.84
CA ARG A 41 -13.51 6.31 5.49
C ARG A 41 -12.32 6.14 4.55
N VAL A 42 -11.09 6.26 5.07
CA VAL A 42 -9.88 5.87 4.33
C VAL A 42 -9.80 4.35 4.27
N VAL A 43 -9.78 3.80 3.05
CA VAL A 43 -9.82 2.36 2.79
C VAL A 43 -8.57 1.85 2.07
N GLY A 44 -7.71 2.76 1.61
CA GLY A 44 -6.53 2.42 0.85
C GLY A 44 -5.70 3.64 0.52
N ILE A 45 -4.68 3.45 -0.31
CA ILE A 45 -3.84 4.52 -0.81
C ILE A 45 -3.49 4.37 -2.28
N ARG A 46 -3.16 5.50 -2.91
CA ARG A 46 -2.37 5.55 -4.14
C ARG A 46 -0.93 5.86 -3.75
N TYR A 47 -0.04 4.92 -3.95
CA TYR A 47 1.38 5.08 -3.68
C TYR A 47 2.12 5.52 -4.96
N HIS A 48 2.71 6.70 -4.95
CA HIS A 48 3.38 7.28 -6.12
C HIS A 48 4.85 6.86 -6.15
N LEU A 49 5.26 6.35 -7.30
CA LEU A 49 6.58 5.75 -7.52
C LEU A 49 7.52 6.72 -8.23
N LEU A 50 8.81 6.57 -7.92
CA LEU A 50 9.88 7.14 -8.71
C LEU A 50 10.04 6.31 -10.01
N SER A 51 10.36 6.98 -11.11
CA SER A 51 10.12 6.59 -12.52
C SER A 51 10.83 5.33 -13.06
N THR A 52 11.19 4.36 -12.21
CA THR A 52 11.98 3.18 -12.56
C THR A 52 11.56 1.88 -11.84
N CYS A 53 10.43 1.86 -11.13
CA CYS A 53 10.00 0.64 -10.45
C CYS A 53 9.34 -0.35 -11.43
N GLU A 54 9.97 -1.51 -11.66
CA GLU A 54 9.34 -2.64 -12.33
C GLU A 54 8.74 -3.59 -11.30
N HIS A 55 7.41 -3.54 -11.13
CA HIS A 55 6.73 -4.26 -10.04
C HIS A 55 6.96 -5.78 -10.03
N ALA A 56 7.06 -6.39 -11.22
CA ALA A 56 7.23 -7.84 -11.35
C ALA A 56 8.61 -8.32 -10.88
N SER A 57 9.64 -7.47 -10.94
CA SER A 57 11.00 -7.77 -10.47
C SER A 57 11.30 -7.16 -9.10
N HIS A 58 10.44 -6.26 -8.60
CA HIS A 58 10.58 -5.66 -7.27
C HIS A 58 10.39 -6.71 -6.16
N PRO A 59 11.30 -6.81 -5.16
CA PRO A 59 11.25 -7.87 -4.14
C PRO A 59 9.97 -7.85 -3.29
N VAL A 60 9.34 -6.68 -3.15
CA VAL A 60 8.08 -6.53 -2.41
C VAL A 60 6.88 -6.69 -3.33
N TYR A 61 6.76 -5.91 -4.41
CA TYR A 61 5.55 -5.88 -5.24
C TYR A 61 5.31 -7.18 -5.99
N SER A 62 6.37 -7.92 -6.34
CA SER A 62 6.25 -9.25 -6.96
C SER A 62 5.41 -10.22 -6.13
N GLN A 63 5.41 -10.09 -4.80
CA GLN A 63 4.61 -10.93 -3.89
C GLN A 63 3.10 -10.58 -3.92
N PHE A 64 2.75 -9.43 -4.49
CA PHE A 64 1.37 -8.93 -4.59
C PHE A 64 0.80 -8.99 -6.02
N MET A 65 1.54 -9.53 -7.00
CA MET A 65 1.16 -9.54 -8.43
C MET A 65 -0.12 -10.33 -8.79
N GLY A 66 -0.76 -11.01 -7.84
CA GLY A 66 -2.08 -11.63 -7.99
C GLY A 66 -3.05 -11.26 -6.88
N ASP A 67 -2.70 -10.29 -6.04
CA ASP A 67 -3.52 -9.86 -4.92
C ASP A 67 -4.60 -8.89 -5.42
N GLY A 68 -5.86 -9.24 -5.18
CA GLY A 68 -7.02 -8.46 -5.63
C GLY A 68 -7.04 -7.03 -5.08
N ARG A 69 -6.35 -6.77 -3.96
CA ARG A 69 -6.26 -5.45 -3.35
C ARG A 69 -5.41 -4.47 -4.14
N PHE A 70 -4.48 -4.94 -4.98
CA PHE A 70 -3.46 -4.12 -5.64
C PHE A 70 -3.74 -3.91 -7.12
N ALA A 71 -3.76 -2.65 -7.58
CA ALA A 71 -3.72 -2.26 -8.98
C ALA A 71 -2.40 -1.56 -9.29
N PHE A 72 -1.64 -2.16 -10.20
CA PHE A 72 -0.33 -1.67 -10.61
C PHE A 72 -0.45 -0.88 -11.91
N ASP A 73 -0.06 0.40 -11.91
CA ASP A 73 -0.02 1.22 -13.12
C ASP A 73 1.43 1.65 -13.43
N ASN A 74 2.08 0.90 -14.31
CA ASN A 74 3.43 1.20 -14.77
C ASN A 74 3.49 2.47 -15.64
N ALA A 75 2.41 2.83 -16.33
CA ALA A 75 2.42 4.00 -17.23
C ALA A 75 2.33 5.29 -16.41
N ALA A 76 1.48 5.30 -15.39
CA ALA A 76 1.29 6.42 -14.48
C ALA A 76 2.25 6.43 -13.28
N GLN A 77 3.06 5.38 -13.12
CA GLN A 77 4.05 5.23 -12.03
C GLN A 77 3.41 5.31 -10.64
N HIS A 78 2.35 4.54 -10.42
CA HIS A 78 1.77 4.39 -9.09
C HIS A 78 1.20 2.99 -8.85
N VAL A 79 1.01 2.67 -7.57
CA VAL A 79 0.32 1.47 -7.11
C VAL A 79 -0.87 1.89 -6.28
N ASP A 80 -2.06 1.54 -6.74
CA ASP A 80 -3.29 1.70 -5.97
C ASP A 80 -3.53 0.44 -5.15
N PHE A 81 -3.74 0.55 -3.85
CA PHE A 81 -4.18 -0.59 -3.06
C PHE A 81 -5.13 -0.23 -1.93
N VAL A 82 -6.02 -1.17 -1.60
CA VAL A 82 -6.91 -1.12 -0.44
C VAL A 82 -6.38 -2.00 0.69
N PHE A 83 -6.72 -1.64 1.94
CA PHE A 83 -6.26 -2.38 3.12
C PHE A 83 -7.02 -3.70 3.30
N ASP A 84 -8.30 -3.72 2.95
CA ASP A 84 -9.19 -4.89 3.02
C ASP A 84 -9.58 -5.37 1.61
N GLU A 85 -9.58 -6.70 1.41
CA GLU A 85 -9.97 -7.32 0.13
C GLU A 85 -11.44 -6.99 -0.22
N ALA A 86 -12.30 -6.74 0.77
CA ALA A 86 -13.69 -6.35 0.57
C ALA A 86 -13.87 -5.03 -0.20
N ASP A 87 -12.90 -4.11 -0.12
CA ASP A 87 -12.96 -2.81 -0.81
C ASP A 87 -12.41 -2.89 -2.27
N SER A 88 -11.84 -4.03 -2.67
CA SER A 88 -11.23 -4.22 -4.00
C SER A 88 -12.19 -4.01 -5.17
N PRO A 89 -13.45 -4.51 -5.14
CA PRO A 89 -14.40 -4.27 -6.22
C PRO A 89 -14.66 -2.77 -6.43
N SER A 90 -14.84 -2.01 -5.35
CA SER A 90 -15.05 -0.57 -5.42
C SER A 90 -13.85 0.19 -6.01
N LEU A 91 -12.62 -0.26 -5.71
CA LEU A 91 -11.42 0.30 -6.35
C LEU A 91 -11.43 0.04 -7.87
N ARG A 92 -11.78 -1.18 -8.31
CA ARG A 92 -11.80 -1.56 -9.74
C ARG A 92 -12.91 -0.90 -10.53
N GLU A 93 -14.05 -0.69 -9.91
CA GLU A 93 -15.22 -0.05 -10.51
C GLU A 93 -15.14 1.48 -10.46
N GLY A 94 -14.08 2.06 -9.88
CA GLY A 94 -13.90 3.50 -9.78
C GLY A 94 -14.90 4.19 -8.85
N LEU A 95 -15.41 3.45 -7.86
CA LEU A 95 -16.39 3.95 -6.88
C LEU A 95 -15.75 4.66 -5.68
N LEU A 96 -14.42 4.52 -5.53
CA LEU A 96 -13.66 5.20 -4.49
C LEU A 96 -13.28 6.61 -4.94
N GLN A 97 -13.23 7.54 -3.98
CA GLN A 97 -12.75 8.89 -4.21
C GLN A 97 -11.26 8.99 -3.83
N LEU A 98 -10.45 9.58 -4.70
CA LEU A 98 -9.07 9.93 -4.39
C LEU A 98 -9.02 11.27 -3.65
N ASP A 99 -8.46 11.26 -2.45
CA ASP A 99 -8.16 12.44 -1.66
C ASP A 99 -6.66 12.76 -1.78
N VAL A 100 -6.33 13.81 -2.53
CA VAL A 100 -4.95 14.19 -2.85
C VAL A 100 -4.35 14.94 -1.68
N VAL A 101 -3.60 14.20 -0.85
CA VAL A 101 -3.01 14.69 0.40
C VAL A 101 -1.49 14.77 0.31
N GLN A 102 -0.86 13.99 -0.58
CA GLN A 102 0.59 13.85 -0.68
C GLN A 102 1.23 13.60 0.69
N ASP A 103 0.83 12.54 1.36
CA ASP A 103 1.37 12.20 2.68
C ASP A 103 2.78 11.57 2.52
N PHE A 104 3.77 12.14 3.22
CA PHE A 104 5.18 11.80 3.07
C PHE A 104 5.70 11.08 4.33
N GLY A 105 6.42 9.96 4.15
CA GLY A 105 7.38 9.48 5.14
C GLY A 105 6.82 8.59 6.26
N GLY A 106 5.77 7.83 5.98
CA GLY A 106 5.18 6.87 6.92
C GLY A 106 5.33 5.40 6.53
N ASP A 107 5.69 5.12 5.27
CA ASP A 107 5.73 3.78 4.72
C ASP A 107 7.02 3.02 5.09
N ARG A 108 6.89 1.71 5.24
CA ARG A 108 7.98 0.80 5.54
C ARG A 108 7.73 -0.55 4.89
N VAL A 109 8.80 -1.20 4.45
CA VAL A 109 8.76 -2.64 4.18
C VAL A 109 8.83 -3.38 5.53
N VAL A 110 7.93 -4.33 5.72
CA VAL A 110 7.93 -5.22 6.88
C VAL A 110 8.14 -6.66 6.43
N ARG A 111 8.66 -7.49 7.33
CA ARG A 111 8.88 -8.91 7.10
C ARG A 111 8.12 -9.71 8.15
N SER A 112 7.43 -10.75 7.69
CA SER A 112 6.87 -11.82 8.52
C SER A 112 7.40 -13.13 7.97
N GLU A 113 8.29 -13.80 8.70
CA GLU A 113 9.00 -15.00 8.24
C GLU A 113 9.74 -14.75 6.92
N ALA A 114 9.36 -15.46 5.84
CA ALA A 114 9.95 -15.30 4.51
C ALA A 114 9.21 -14.29 3.61
N LEU A 115 8.06 -13.76 4.06
CA LEU A 115 7.21 -12.88 3.27
C LEU A 115 7.46 -11.41 3.60
N LEU A 116 7.36 -10.57 2.57
CA LEU A 116 7.50 -9.13 2.68
C LEU A 116 6.14 -8.47 2.57
N GLY A 117 5.89 -7.47 3.41
CA GLY A 117 4.69 -6.67 3.45
C GLY A 117 4.97 -5.18 3.41
N ILE A 118 3.88 -4.43 3.40
CA ILE A 118 3.87 -2.97 3.34
C ILE A 118 3.17 -2.47 4.59
N ALA A 119 3.85 -1.64 5.38
CA ALA A 119 3.25 -0.88 6.46
C ALA A 119 3.17 0.59 6.06
N VAL A 120 2.00 1.23 6.18
CA VAL A 120 1.83 2.66 5.91
C VAL A 120 1.30 3.38 7.13
N ALA A 121 1.88 4.52 7.46
CA ALA A 121 1.41 5.36 8.57
C ALA A 121 0.36 6.33 8.05
N LEU A 122 -0.84 6.29 8.60
CA LEU A 122 -1.84 7.31 8.35
C LEU A 122 -1.85 8.31 9.49
N ALA A 123 -1.76 9.59 9.15
CA ALA A 123 -2.10 10.64 10.10
C ALA A 123 -3.56 10.44 10.54
N SER A 124 -3.81 10.47 11.86
CA SER A 124 -5.20 10.51 12.34
C SER A 124 -5.81 11.83 11.87
N ILE A 125 -6.74 11.74 10.91
CA ILE A 125 -7.55 12.85 10.40
C ILE A 125 -8.79 12.99 11.26
#